data_AF-A0A3P1X016-F1
#
_entry.id   AF-A0A3P1X016-F1
#
_cell.length_a   1.000
_cell.length_b   1.000
_cell.length_c   1.000
_cell.angle_alpha   90.00
_cell.angle_beta   90.00
_cell.angle_gamma   90.00
#
_symmetry.space_group_name_H-M   'P 1'
#
loop_
_entity.id
_entity.type
_entity.pdbx_description
1 polymer ?
#
loop_
_entity_poly.entity_id
_entity_poly.type
_entity_poly.pdbx_seq_one_letter_code
_entity_poly.pdbx_strand_id
1 'polypeptide(L)'
;LLAQLPREMALTFWLRINEKKHLFAGEDYFLSILGLDALPGLLLAFSHRPKETFPLILNFGATELALPVAHVWRRFAAQRDLARQWILQWPEHTASALIPLVFTKPSDNSEAALLALRLLYEQ
;
A
#
# COMPACT_ATOMS: atom_id res chain seq x y z
N LEU A 1 11.04 -19.72 6.54
CA LEU A 1 12.13 -19.44 7.52
C LEU A 1 11.86 -18.17 8.33
N LEU A 2 11.66 -16.98 7.73
CA LEU A 2 11.36 -15.76 8.51
C LEU A 2 10.12 -15.86 9.41
N ALA A 3 9.05 -16.50 8.92
CA ALA A 3 7.82 -16.72 9.68
C ALA A 3 7.97 -17.64 10.92
N GLN A 4 9.11 -18.33 11.07
CA GLN A 4 9.40 -19.19 12.22
C GLN A 4 10.24 -18.48 13.28
N LEU A 5 10.74 -17.28 13.00
CA LEU A 5 11.47 -16.47 13.96
C LEU A 5 10.52 -15.87 15.01
N PRO A 6 11.02 -15.51 16.20
CA PRO A 6 10.27 -14.66 17.13
C PRO A 6 9.76 -13.39 16.42
N ARG A 7 8.52 -12.99 16.70
CA ARG A 7 7.79 -11.94 15.96
C ARG A 7 8.61 -10.67 15.75
N GLU A 8 9.25 -10.15 16.80
CA GLU A 8 10.06 -8.92 16.73
C GLU A 8 11.28 -9.07 15.81
N MET A 9 11.95 -10.23 15.86
CA MET A 9 13.06 -10.52 14.96
C MET A 9 12.56 -10.63 13.52
N ALA A 10 11.45 -11.33 13.29
CA ALA A 10 10.85 -11.48 11.97
C ALA A 10 10.53 -10.12 11.33
N LEU A 11 9.91 -9.20 12.08
CA LEU A 11 9.61 -7.84 11.65
C LEU A 11 10.87 -7.03 11.34
N THR A 12 11.88 -7.11 12.21
CA THR A 12 13.16 -6.42 12.03
C THR A 12 13.87 -6.91 10.76
N PHE A 13 13.88 -8.23 10.51
CA PHE A 13 14.47 -8.80 9.31
C PHE A 13 13.69 -8.41 8.05
N TRP A 14 12.36 -8.45 8.10
CA TRP A 14 11.50 -8.03 7.00
C TRP A 14 11.76 -6.59 6.55
N LEU A 15 11.84 -5.66 7.51
CA LEU A 15 12.15 -4.27 7.20
C LEU A 15 13.51 -4.14 6.52
N ARG A 16 14.56 -4.76 7.10
CA ARG A 16 15.93 -4.73 6.56
C ARG A 16 16.06 -5.35 5.17
N ILE A 17 15.35 -6.43 4.89
CA ILE A 17 15.34 -7.06 3.56
C ILE A 17 14.78 -6.09 2.51
N ASN A 18 13.69 -5.40 2.85
CA ASN A 18 13.06 -4.42 1.96
C ASN A 18 13.90 -3.15 1.79
N GLU A 19 14.62 -2.70 2.83
CA GLU A 19 15.61 -1.62 2.74
C GLU A 19 16.72 -1.94 1.74
N LYS A 20 17.20 -3.20 1.74
CA LYS A 20 18.23 -3.69 0.82
C LYS A 20 17.71 -4.06 -0.56
N LYS A 21 16.40 -3.90 -0.80
CA LYS A 21 15.72 -4.23 -2.08
C LYS A 21 15.93 -5.68 -2.52
N HIS A 22 16.12 -6.60 -1.57
CA HIS A 22 16.25 -8.02 -1.90
C HIS A 22 14.86 -8.62 -2.17
N LEU A 23 14.80 -9.51 -3.17
CA LEU A 23 13.62 -10.30 -3.46
C LEU A 23 13.45 -11.35 -2.37
N PHE A 24 12.25 -11.44 -1.79
CA PHE A 24 11.89 -12.46 -0.82
C PHE A 24 10.81 -13.37 -1.40
N ALA A 25 11.00 -14.69 -1.27
CA ALA A 25 9.98 -15.66 -1.64
C ALA A 25 9.10 -16.00 -0.42
N GLY A 26 7.77 -15.99 -0.62
CA GLY A 26 6.79 -16.24 0.45
C GLY A 26 6.36 -14.98 1.23
N GLU A 27 6.40 -13.80 0.58
CA GLU A 27 5.91 -12.54 1.15
C GLU A 27 4.45 -12.65 1.60
N ASP A 28 3.61 -13.32 0.80
CA ASP A 28 2.19 -13.59 1.08
C ASP A 28 1.95 -14.38 2.38
N TYR A 29 2.65 -15.50 2.57
CA TYR A 29 2.56 -16.31 3.79
C TYR A 29 3.13 -15.58 5.01
N PHE A 30 4.19 -14.79 4.81
CA PHE A 30 4.77 -14.00 5.89
C PHE A 30 3.83 -12.89 6.35
N LEU A 31 3.23 -12.17 5.40
CA LEU A 31 2.27 -11.10 5.65
C LEU A 31 0.99 -11.61 6.31
N SER A 32 0.53 -12.82 5.99
CA SER A 32 -0.66 -13.41 6.64
C SER A 32 -0.46 -13.73 8.13
N ILE A 33 0.79 -14.00 8.56
CA ILE A 33 1.12 -14.28 9.96
C ILE A 33 1.30 -13.00 10.77
N LEU A 34 1.99 -12.01 10.20
CA LEU A 34 2.34 -10.78 10.93
C LEU A 34 1.27 -9.69 10.80
N GLY A 35 0.42 -9.76 9.77
CA GLY A 35 -0.65 -8.79 9.56
C GLY A 35 -0.11 -7.36 9.49
N LEU A 36 -0.83 -6.43 10.12
CA LEU A 36 -0.52 -5.00 10.09
C LEU A 36 0.85 -4.64 10.68
N ASP A 37 1.44 -5.46 11.53
CA ASP A 37 2.78 -5.17 12.08
C ASP A 37 3.85 -5.15 10.98
N ALA A 38 3.64 -5.89 9.89
CA ALA A 38 4.54 -5.93 8.74
C ALA A 38 4.35 -4.74 7.76
N LEU A 39 3.37 -3.86 8.03
CA LEU A 39 3.01 -2.74 7.15
C LEU A 39 4.18 -1.80 6.82
N PRO A 40 5.07 -1.43 7.76
CA PRO A 40 6.21 -0.56 7.43
C PRO A 40 7.12 -1.16 6.34
N GLY A 41 7.42 -2.46 6.44
CA GLY A 41 8.22 -3.14 5.41
C GLY A 41 7.45 -3.35 4.11
N LEU A 42 6.13 -3.56 4.18
CA LEU A 42 5.26 -3.65 2.99
C LEU A 42 5.19 -2.32 2.22
N LEU A 43 5.05 -1.20 2.92
CA LEU A 43 5.09 0.15 2.32
C LEU A 43 6.44 0.41 1.63
N LEU A 44 7.53 -0.01 2.26
CA LEU A 44 8.86 0.12 1.68
C LEU A 44 9.01 -0.76 0.44
N ALA A 45 8.58 -2.02 0.49
CA ALA A 45 8.54 -2.93 -0.65
C ALA A 45 7.74 -2.34 -1.80
N PHE A 46 6.57 -1.76 -1.50
CA PHE A 46 5.67 -1.15 -2.47
C PHE A 46 6.28 0.09 -3.12
N SER A 47 7.00 0.91 -2.35
CA SER A 47 7.70 2.09 -2.88
C SER A 47 8.78 1.72 -3.92
N HIS A 48 9.43 0.58 -3.73
CA HIS A 48 10.49 0.10 -4.62
C HIS A 48 9.95 -0.65 -5.84
N ARG A 49 8.91 -1.47 -5.65
CA ARG A 49 8.42 -2.44 -6.64
C ARG A 49 6.89 -2.45 -6.70
N PRO A 50 6.24 -1.31 -7.03
CA PRO A 50 4.79 -1.18 -6.90
C PRO A 50 4.00 -2.20 -7.73
N LYS A 51 4.52 -2.64 -8.88
CA LYS A 51 3.85 -3.64 -9.75
C LYS A 51 3.85 -5.04 -9.15
N GLU A 52 4.95 -5.44 -8.52
CA GLU A 52 5.11 -6.79 -7.94
C GLU A 52 4.40 -6.90 -6.60
N THR A 53 4.45 -5.83 -5.81
CA THR A 53 3.91 -5.79 -4.45
C THR A 53 2.41 -5.46 -4.42
N PHE A 54 1.83 -4.92 -5.50
CA PHE A 54 0.41 -4.53 -5.53
C PHE A 54 -0.57 -5.63 -5.12
N PRO A 55 -0.44 -6.87 -5.62
CA PRO A 55 -1.37 -7.93 -5.23
C PRO A 55 -1.34 -8.23 -3.72
N LEU A 56 -0.21 -7.98 -3.04
CA LEU A 56 -0.06 -8.23 -1.61
C LEU A 56 -0.84 -7.22 -0.76
N ILE A 57 -0.94 -5.97 -1.20
CA ILE A 57 -1.64 -4.90 -0.46
C ILE A 57 -3.16 -5.01 -0.55
N LEU A 58 -3.72 -5.83 -1.47
CA LEU A 58 -5.17 -6.00 -1.62
C LEU A 58 -5.86 -6.47 -0.33
N ASN A 59 -5.15 -7.23 0.49
CA ASN A 59 -5.66 -7.78 1.75
C ASN A 59 -5.47 -6.83 2.95
N PHE A 60 -4.93 -5.64 2.74
CA PHE A 60 -4.56 -4.69 3.80
C PHE A 60 -5.38 -3.40 3.68
N GLY A 61 -6.30 -3.20 4.63
CA GLY A 61 -6.98 -1.92 4.82
C GLY A 61 -6.20 -1.04 5.80
N ALA A 62 -5.30 -0.19 5.28
CA ALA A 62 -4.52 0.75 6.10
C ALA A 62 -4.48 2.13 5.45
N THR A 63 -4.57 3.18 6.26
CA THR A 63 -4.60 4.57 5.78
C THR A 63 -3.33 4.98 5.04
N GLU A 64 -2.20 4.40 5.44
CA GLU A 64 -0.86 4.63 4.90
C GLU A 64 -0.73 4.11 3.45
N LEU A 65 -1.59 3.16 3.05
CA LEU A 65 -1.64 2.63 1.69
C LEU A 65 -2.46 3.50 0.73
N ALA A 66 -3.34 4.36 1.24
CA ALA A 66 -4.27 5.12 0.40
C ALA A 66 -3.57 6.02 -0.62
N LEU A 67 -2.56 6.79 -0.20
CA LEU A 67 -1.82 7.67 -1.11
C LEU A 67 -0.97 6.88 -2.12
N PRO A 68 -0.19 5.86 -1.72
CA PRO A 68 0.48 4.98 -2.67
C PRO A 68 -0.48 4.33 -3.69
N VAL A 69 -1.65 3.87 -3.26
CA VAL A 69 -2.67 3.27 -4.15
C VAL A 69 -3.24 4.31 -5.10
N ALA A 70 -3.55 5.52 -4.62
CA ALA A 70 -4.01 6.63 -5.46
C ALA A 70 -2.99 6.98 -6.56
N HIS A 71 -1.70 6.98 -6.21
CA HIS A 71 -0.61 7.14 -7.19
C HIS A 71 -0.60 6.03 -8.22
N VAL A 72 -0.78 4.78 -7.79
CA VAL A 72 -0.84 3.65 -8.73
C VAL A 72 -2.03 3.79 -9.68
N TRP A 73 -3.21 4.09 -9.15
CA TRP A 73 -4.43 4.27 -9.92
C TRP A 73 -4.27 5.37 -10.99
N ARG A 74 -3.64 6.49 -10.61
CA ARG A 74 -3.36 7.60 -11.52
C ARG A 74 -2.33 7.22 -12.59
N ARG A 75 -1.20 6.63 -12.22
CA ARG A 75 0.00 6.52 -13.09
C ARG A 75 0.14 5.21 -13.85
N PHE A 76 -0.39 4.09 -13.34
CA PHE A 76 -0.12 2.77 -13.90
C PHE A 76 -1.37 2.16 -14.50
N ALA A 77 -1.50 2.25 -15.82
CA ALA A 77 -2.66 1.72 -16.54
C ALA A 77 -2.90 0.22 -16.28
N ALA A 78 -1.82 -0.58 -16.21
CA ALA A 78 -1.92 -2.03 -16.01
C ALA A 78 -2.40 -2.45 -14.60
N GLN A 79 -2.25 -1.58 -13.59
CA GLN A 79 -2.67 -1.84 -12.21
C GLN A 79 -3.91 -1.03 -11.83
N ARG A 80 -4.51 -0.30 -12.78
CA ARG A 80 -5.60 0.62 -12.51
C ARG A 80 -6.84 -0.08 -11.95
N ASP A 81 -7.18 -1.26 -12.46
CA ASP A 81 -8.34 -2.02 -11.99
C ASP A 81 -8.15 -2.54 -10.55
N LEU A 82 -6.94 -3.03 -10.23
CA LEU A 82 -6.61 -3.46 -8.87
C LEU A 82 -6.59 -2.28 -7.89
N ALA A 83 -6.08 -1.12 -8.31
CA ALA A 83 -6.09 0.07 -7.48
C ALA A 83 -7.51 0.63 -7.29
N ARG A 84 -8.34 0.59 -8.33
CA ARG A 84 -9.77 0.89 -8.23
C ARG A 84 -10.44 -0.06 -7.24
N GLN A 85 -10.21 -1.37 -7.36
CA GLN A 85 -10.75 -2.37 -6.45
C GLN A 85 -10.39 -2.06 -4.99
N TRP A 86 -9.12 -1.77 -4.70
CA TRP A 86 -8.69 -1.45 -3.34
C TRP A 86 -9.37 -0.19 -2.79
N ILE A 87 -9.42 0.89 -3.58
CA ILE A 87 -10.05 2.16 -3.19
C ILE A 87 -11.53 1.94 -2.82
N LEU A 88 -12.25 1.18 -3.64
CA LEU A 88 -13.67 0.90 -3.42
C LEU A 88 -13.92 -0.12 -2.30
N GLN A 89 -12.97 -1.02 -2.05
CA GLN A 89 -13.02 -1.95 -0.94
C GLN A 89 -12.77 -1.25 0.41
N TRP A 90 -11.94 -0.21 0.43
CA TRP A 90 -11.54 0.51 1.65
C TRP A 90 -11.85 2.02 1.57
N PRO A 91 -13.13 2.42 1.42
CA PRO A 91 -13.50 3.81 1.19
C PRO A 91 -13.18 4.72 2.39
N GLU A 92 -13.40 4.24 3.61
CA GLU A 92 -13.13 5.02 4.84
C GLU A 92 -11.62 5.28 5.05
N HIS A 93 -10.78 4.29 4.77
CA HIS A 93 -9.32 4.40 4.85
C HIS A 93 -8.81 5.39 3.79
N THR A 94 -9.35 5.27 2.58
CA THR A 94 -9.03 6.17 1.47
C THR A 94 -9.44 7.60 1.81
N ALA A 95 -10.68 7.82 2.27
CA ALA A 95 -11.19 9.13 2.60
C ALA A 95 -10.38 9.78 3.75
N SER A 96 -10.17 9.05 4.85
CA SER A 96 -9.46 9.55 6.03
C SER A 96 -8.04 10.02 5.71
N ALA A 97 -7.33 9.30 4.85
CA ALA A 97 -5.97 9.65 4.46
C ALA A 97 -5.88 10.75 3.39
N LEU A 98 -6.83 10.79 2.44
CA LEU A 98 -6.72 11.64 1.25
C LEU A 98 -7.45 12.98 1.37
N ILE A 99 -8.50 13.10 2.20
CA ILE A 99 -9.23 14.36 2.40
C ILE A 99 -8.29 15.49 2.86
N PRO A 100 -7.38 15.29 3.84
CA PRO A 100 -6.47 16.37 4.24
C PRO A 100 -5.56 16.85 3.10
N LEU A 101 -5.17 15.96 2.18
CA LEU A 101 -4.22 16.26 1.12
C LEU A 101 -4.79 17.19 0.05
N VAL A 102 -6.11 17.14 -0.22
CA VAL A 102 -6.73 18.01 -1.24
C VAL A 102 -6.80 19.49 -0.83
N PHE A 103 -6.69 19.79 0.48
CA PHE A 103 -6.65 21.16 0.98
C PHE A 103 -5.23 21.74 1.06
N THR A 104 -4.21 20.96 0.69
CA THR A 104 -2.82 21.42 0.64
C THR A 104 -2.50 22.14 -0.67
N LYS A 105 -1.28 22.70 -0.80
CA LYS A 105 -0.84 23.32 -2.05
C LYS A 105 -0.92 22.31 -3.21
N PRO A 106 -1.31 22.75 -4.42
CA PRO A 106 -1.32 21.90 -5.60
C PRO A 106 0.01 21.16 -5.78
N SER A 107 -0.08 19.84 -5.78
CA SER A 107 1.03 18.91 -5.88
C SER A 107 0.56 17.60 -6.50
N ASP A 108 1.51 16.78 -6.91
CA ASP A 108 1.21 15.45 -7.43
C ASP A 108 0.41 14.58 -6.42
N ASN A 109 0.68 14.74 -5.12
CA ASN A 109 -0.07 14.09 -4.04
C ASN A 109 -1.52 14.59 -3.95
N SER A 110 -1.75 15.90 -3.99
CA SER A 110 -3.11 16.46 -3.90
C SER A 110 -3.94 16.11 -5.14
N GLU A 111 -3.31 16.03 -6.31
CA GLU A 111 -3.97 15.61 -7.56
C GLU A 111 -4.34 14.12 -7.55
N ALA A 112 -3.43 13.24 -7.11
CA ALA A 112 -3.73 11.82 -6.94
C ALA A 112 -4.85 11.60 -5.91
N ALA A 113 -4.80 12.33 -4.79
CA ALA A 113 -5.84 12.32 -3.77
C ALA A 113 -7.20 12.76 -4.34
N LEU A 114 -7.24 13.89 -5.06
CA LEU A 114 -8.46 14.43 -5.65
C LEU A 114 -9.12 13.44 -6.63
N LEU A 115 -8.32 12.82 -7.50
CA LEU A 115 -8.86 11.82 -8.42
C LEU A 115 -9.47 10.65 -7.65
N ALA A 116 -8.74 10.10 -6.67
CA ALA A 116 -9.21 8.93 -5.92
C ALA A 116 -10.49 9.23 -5.12
N LEU A 117 -10.62 10.44 -4.57
CA LEU A 117 -11.84 10.89 -3.89
C LEU A 117 -13.02 11.07 -4.87
N ARG A 118 -12.77 11.53 -6.10
CA ARG A 118 -13.82 11.57 -7.13
C ARG A 118 -14.34 10.18 -7.47
N LEU A 119 -13.46 9.19 -7.57
CA LEU A 119 -13.88 7.80 -7.76
C LEU A 119 -14.82 7.33 -6.64
N LEU A 120 -14.55 7.69 -5.37
CA LEU A 120 -15.44 7.35 -4.25
C LEU A 120 -16.79 8.06 -4.32
N TYR A 121 -16.83 9.28 -4.83
CA TYR A 121 -18.06 10.06 -4.99
C TYR A 121 -18.93 9.58 -6.16
N GLU A 122 -18.31 9.01 -7.20
CA GLU A 122 -18.99 8.56 -8.43
C GLU A 122 -19.56 7.13 -8.35
N GLN A 123 -19.34 6.39 -7.25
CA GLN A 123 -19.98 5.10 -7.01
C GLN A 123 -21.31 5.26 -6.27
#